data_AF-A0AAW7DD01-F1
#
_entry.id   AF-A0AAW7DD01-F1
#
_cell.length_a   1.000
_cell.length_b   1.000
_cell.length_c   1.000
_cell.angle_alpha   90.00
_cell.angle_beta   90.00
_cell.angle_gamma   90.00
#
_symmetry.space_group_name_H-M   'P 1'
#
loop_
_entity.id
_entity.type
_entity.pdbx_description
1 polymer ?
#
loop_
_entity_poly.entity_id
_entity_poly.type
_entity_poly.pdbx_seq_one_letter_code
_entity_poly.pdbx_strand_id
1 'polypeptide(L)'
;MKNITTNRISLFSLLFFLSLKLAQAQDLPYKFTEDIQSKINSSENTFALQLAATDFAFQGSYSKALKTWNEQRPDLKEIKLTPFDSVFFHNSKAVSAKDYIIDRSKNEKIVILNELHHNASHRWFATSLLKDLYANGYRYLGLEALDDLLINERQFATVESGFYTSEPNFGNFIKEALDLGFTVFGYEASDKDNWDKDPWKNREIAQAKNIHSFMKNNTNGKYFIYCGAGHAFEGDNNGRGMSMAGILAELTGTNPFTIDQNKYSDKGESRYNQPLSKLITTTTPTVLINDKGIIFRGNPSSYETDISIIQPANSFLGTTLLLQKSKAYKKIILPKNLIKTYPAMILLYRKGEAEQNGVPTAVYEVLTDTDIPTIFLKKTTYEIIILDKNYQIQNKYTSD
;
A
#
# COMPACT_ATOMS: atom_id res chain seq x y z
N MET A 1 -14.94 -20.94 -77.16
CA MET A 1 -13.58 -20.77 -77.72
C MET A 1 -13.15 -19.33 -77.51
N LYS A 2 -12.00 -19.12 -76.87
CA LYS A 2 -11.11 -17.94 -76.86
C LYS A 2 -11.75 -16.55 -77.02
N ASN A 3 -11.63 -15.70 -75.99
CA ASN A 3 -10.50 -14.77 -75.98
C ASN A 3 -10.22 -14.23 -74.58
N ILE A 4 -8.92 -14.25 -74.28
CA ILE A 4 -8.26 -13.86 -73.04
C ILE A 4 -7.97 -12.36 -73.16
N THR A 5 -8.41 -11.58 -72.18
CA THR A 5 -7.90 -10.22 -71.94
C THR A 5 -7.28 -10.18 -70.56
N THR A 6 -5.95 -10.17 -70.57
CA THR A 6 -5.05 -9.95 -69.45
C THR A 6 -5.22 -8.54 -68.90
N ASN A 7 -5.73 -8.41 -67.67
CA ASN A 7 -5.57 -7.19 -66.87
C ASN A 7 -4.36 -7.35 -65.95
N ARG A 8 -3.39 -6.47 -66.15
CA ARG A 8 -2.20 -6.30 -65.33
C ARG A 8 -2.61 -5.90 -63.91
N ILE A 9 -2.37 -6.78 -62.94
CA ILE A 9 -2.41 -6.43 -61.52
C ILE A 9 -1.13 -5.67 -61.24
N SER A 10 -1.24 -4.35 -61.09
CA SER A 10 -0.17 -3.52 -60.56
C SER A 10 0.02 -3.86 -59.08
N LEU A 11 1.20 -4.41 -58.76
CA LEU A 11 1.66 -4.64 -57.41
C LEU A 11 1.92 -3.26 -56.76
N PHE A 12 0.91 -2.68 -56.11
CA PHE A 12 1.14 -1.58 -55.19
C PHE A 12 1.53 -2.18 -53.84
N SER A 13 2.84 -2.25 -53.63
CA SER A 13 3.47 -2.47 -52.34
C SER A 13 3.02 -1.36 -51.38
N LEU A 14 1.95 -1.61 -50.63
CA LEU A 14 1.55 -0.75 -49.53
C LEU A 14 2.52 -1.00 -48.37
N LEU A 15 3.65 -0.31 -48.42
CA LEU A 15 4.53 -0.09 -47.27
C LEU A 15 3.68 0.58 -46.19
N PHE A 16 3.17 -0.22 -45.27
CA PHE A 16 2.61 0.24 -44.01
C PHE A 16 3.77 0.81 -43.20
N PHE A 17 4.09 2.08 -43.44
CA PHE A 17 4.87 2.87 -42.49
C PHE A 17 4.01 2.92 -41.21
N LEU A 18 4.36 2.03 -40.28
CA LEU A 18 3.91 2.08 -38.90
C LEU A 18 4.41 3.43 -38.37
N SER A 19 3.54 4.44 -38.44
CA SER A 19 3.80 5.73 -37.85
C SER A 19 4.04 5.49 -36.36
N LEU A 20 5.24 5.84 -35.91
CA LEU A 20 5.56 5.97 -34.51
C LEU A 20 4.43 6.77 -33.87
N LYS A 21 3.62 6.11 -33.04
CA LYS A 21 2.85 6.82 -32.02
C LYS A 21 3.90 7.53 -31.19
N LEU A 22 4.01 8.85 -31.37
CA LEU A 22 4.53 9.74 -30.36
C LEU A 22 3.90 9.30 -29.04
N ALA A 23 4.70 8.73 -28.16
CA ALA A 23 4.27 8.42 -26.80
C ALA A 23 3.82 9.76 -26.21
N GLN A 24 2.52 10.01 -26.16
CA GLN A 24 1.99 11.00 -25.24
C GLN A 24 2.54 10.60 -23.88
N ALA A 25 3.17 11.55 -23.17
CA ALA A 25 3.54 11.38 -21.79
C ALA A 25 2.29 10.85 -21.08
N GLN A 26 2.34 9.59 -20.69
CA GLN A 26 1.33 8.99 -19.84
C GLN A 26 1.28 9.84 -18.58
N ASP A 27 0.09 10.29 -18.16
CA ASP A 27 -0.09 10.99 -16.88
C ASP A 27 0.18 9.99 -15.75
N LEU A 28 1.46 9.77 -15.48
CA LEU A 28 1.93 8.90 -14.43
C LEU A 28 1.69 9.62 -13.09
N PRO A 29 1.23 8.91 -12.05
CA PRO A 29 0.96 9.51 -10.75
C PRO A 29 2.24 9.84 -9.96
N TYR A 30 3.42 9.53 -10.51
CA TYR A 30 4.72 9.71 -9.88
C TYR A 30 5.29 11.09 -10.21
N LYS A 31 5.49 11.93 -9.19
CA LYS A 31 5.90 13.34 -9.37
C LYS A 31 7.30 13.61 -8.86
N PHE A 32 8.02 14.55 -9.47
CA PHE A 32 9.29 15.06 -8.92
C PHE A 32 9.07 15.86 -7.62
N THR A 33 10.10 15.94 -6.76
CA THR A 33 10.00 16.68 -5.48
C THR A 33 9.63 18.14 -5.74
N GLU A 34 10.18 18.74 -6.79
CA GLU A 34 9.89 20.13 -7.16
C GLU A 34 8.39 20.35 -7.44
N ASP A 35 7.75 19.45 -8.18
CA ASP A 35 6.33 19.54 -8.51
C ASP A 35 5.44 19.32 -7.28
N ILE A 36 5.81 18.36 -6.42
CA ILE A 36 5.11 18.12 -5.16
C ILE A 36 5.19 19.38 -4.28
N GLN A 37 6.39 19.96 -4.14
CA GLN A 37 6.60 21.16 -3.31
C GLN A 37 5.91 22.39 -3.89
N SER A 38 5.94 22.56 -5.22
CA SER A 38 5.22 23.64 -5.90
C SER A 38 3.72 23.57 -5.58
N LYS A 39 3.13 22.37 -5.61
CA LYS A 39 1.73 22.16 -5.27
C LYS A 39 1.40 22.47 -3.80
N ILE A 40 2.30 22.13 -2.88
CA ILE A 40 2.18 22.54 -1.46
C ILE A 40 2.18 24.07 -1.36
N ASN A 41 3.17 24.73 -1.96
CA ASN A 41 3.36 26.17 -1.86
C ASN A 41 2.22 26.97 -2.51
N SER A 42 1.57 26.42 -3.54
CA SER A 42 0.43 27.04 -4.20
C SER A 42 -0.92 26.78 -3.51
N SER A 43 -0.95 25.98 -2.44
CA SER A 43 -2.19 25.61 -1.75
C SER A 43 -2.26 26.20 -0.34
N GLU A 44 -3.43 26.73 0.00
CA GLU A 44 -3.71 27.25 1.35
C GLU A 44 -4.34 26.19 2.28
N ASN A 45 -4.57 24.96 1.80
CA ASN A 45 -5.30 23.92 2.53
C ASN A 45 -4.37 22.82 3.05
N THR A 46 -4.56 22.41 4.31
CA THR A 46 -3.86 21.27 4.93
C THR A 46 -4.10 19.94 4.19
N PHE A 47 -5.18 19.81 3.42
CA PHE A 47 -5.39 18.68 2.52
C PHE A 47 -4.28 18.53 1.47
N ALA A 48 -3.65 19.63 1.04
CA ALA A 48 -2.50 19.57 0.14
C ALA A 48 -1.31 18.85 0.76
N LEU A 49 -1.09 18.96 2.07
CA LEU A 49 -0.06 18.20 2.78
C LEU A 49 -0.38 16.71 2.81
N GLN A 50 -1.66 16.33 2.95
CA GLN A 50 -2.08 14.92 2.89
C GLN A 50 -1.83 14.31 1.50
N LEU A 51 -2.19 15.06 0.44
CA LEU A 51 -1.91 14.66 -0.93
C LEU A 51 -0.41 14.60 -1.20
N ALA A 52 0.37 15.59 -0.74
CA ALA A 52 1.81 15.62 -0.93
C ALA A 52 2.52 14.48 -0.18
N ALA A 53 2.08 14.14 1.03
CA ALA A 53 2.58 12.96 1.75
C ALA A 53 2.31 11.67 0.94
N THR A 54 1.15 11.58 0.30
CA THR A 54 0.80 10.46 -0.58
C THR A 54 1.66 10.45 -1.84
N ASP A 55 1.85 11.61 -2.50
CA ASP A 55 2.70 11.75 -3.67
C ASP A 55 4.16 11.36 -3.36
N PHE A 56 4.69 11.75 -2.19
CA PHE A 56 6.02 11.31 -1.74
C PHE A 56 6.08 9.80 -1.46
N ALA A 57 5.00 9.18 -0.99
CA ALA A 57 4.93 7.73 -0.86
C ALA A 57 4.96 7.05 -2.23
N PHE A 58 4.23 7.57 -3.22
CA PHE A 58 4.23 7.07 -4.61
C PHE A 58 5.61 7.21 -5.24
N GLN A 59 6.33 8.29 -4.91
CA GLN A 59 7.70 8.55 -5.34
C GLN A 59 8.75 7.62 -4.69
N GLY A 60 8.37 6.81 -3.69
CA GLY A 60 9.31 5.99 -2.90
C GLY A 60 10.07 6.78 -1.83
N SER A 61 9.78 8.07 -1.65
CA SER A 61 10.38 8.97 -0.65
C SER A 61 9.69 8.85 0.71
N TYR A 62 9.66 7.66 1.31
CA TYR A 62 8.82 7.36 2.47
C TYR A 62 9.11 8.23 3.72
N SER A 63 10.36 8.60 3.96
CA SER A 63 10.70 9.51 5.06
C SER A 63 10.13 10.93 4.82
N LYS A 64 10.15 11.42 3.57
CA LYS A 64 9.50 12.69 3.21
C LYS A 64 7.99 12.56 3.38
N ALA A 65 7.38 11.45 2.97
CA ALA A 65 5.95 11.21 3.15
C ALA A 65 5.50 11.35 4.62
N LEU A 66 6.22 10.71 5.54
CA LEU A 66 5.93 10.81 6.98
C LEU A 66 6.13 12.24 7.51
N LYS A 67 7.21 12.91 7.13
CA LYS A 67 7.50 14.27 7.57
C LYS A 67 6.46 15.27 7.05
N THR A 68 6.12 15.21 5.75
CA THR A 68 5.11 16.08 5.14
C THR A 68 3.73 15.86 5.78
N TRP A 69 3.38 14.62 6.15
CA TRP A 69 2.15 14.37 6.89
C TRP A 69 2.11 15.10 8.24
N ASN A 70 3.24 15.12 8.96
CA ASN A 70 3.37 15.76 10.27
C ASN A 70 3.27 17.29 10.23
N GLU A 71 3.57 17.92 9.09
CA GLU A 71 3.47 19.38 8.91
C GLU A 71 2.04 19.91 9.08
N GLN A 72 1.03 19.05 9.07
CA GLN A 72 -0.34 19.40 9.45
C GLN A 72 -0.48 19.78 10.93
N ARG A 73 0.47 19.38 11.79
CA ARG A 73 0.48 19.62 13.23
C ARG A 73 1.89 20.01 13.69
N PRO A 74 2.42 21.16 13.24
CA PRO A 74 3.82 21.52 13.48
C PRO A 74 4.12 21.74 14.96
N ASP A 75 3.11 22.16 15.74
CA ASP A 75 3.22 22.50 17.16
C ASP A 75 2.91 21.32 18.10
N LEU A 76 2.71 20.11 17.56
CA LEU A 76 2.47 18.94 18.39
C LEU A 76 3.70 18.67 19.28
N LYS A 77 3.48 18.73 20.59
CA LYS A 77 4.51 18.39 21.59
C LYS A 77 4.73 16.89 21.60
N GLU A 78 5.94 16.50 22.02
CA GLU A 78 6.28 15.10 22.22
C GLU A 78 5.26 14.40 23.12
N ILE A 79 4.74 13.28 22.63
CA ILE A 79 3.82 12.43 23.38
C ILE A 79 4.60 11.77 24.51
N LYS A 80 4.16 11.99 25.75
CA LYS A 80 4.81 11.46 26.95
C LYS A 80 4.29 10.07 27.29
N LEU A 81 5.18 9.23 27.81
CA LEU A 81 4.83 7.92 28.38
C LEU A 81 3.83 8.11 29.52
N THR A 82 2.71 7.40 29.46
CA THR A 82 1.73 7.41 30.56
C THR A 82 2.10 6.37 31.63
N PRO A 83 1.61 6.51 32.88
CA PRO A 83 1.77 5.46 33.88
C PRO A 83 1.24 4.10 33.42
N PHE A 84 0.13 4.10 32.66
CA PHE A 84 -0.43 2.88 32.08
C PHE A 84 0.55 2.23 31.10
N ASP A 85 1.09 2.99 30.14
CA ASP A 85 2.05 2.47 29.16
C ASP A 85 3.29 1.86 29.85
N SER A 86 3.83 2.57 30.86
CA SER A 86 5.00 2.13 31.61
C SER A 86 4.75 0.81 32.36
N VAL A 87 3.66 0.74 33.12
CA VAL A 87 3.30 -0.46 33.89
C VAL A 87 2.96 -1.62 32.97
N PHE A 88 2.25 -1.36 31.87
CA PHE A 88 1.91 -2.41 30.91
C PHE A 88 3.18 -2.97 30.26
N PHE A 89 4.06 -2.11 29.76
CA PHE A 89 5.32 -2.52 29.14
C PHE A 89 6.21 -3.33 30.07
N HIS A 90 6.41 -2.87 31.31
CA HIS A 90 7.25 -3.56 32.29
C HIS A 90 6.77 -4.97 32.62
N ASN A 91 5.46 -5.18 32.67
CA ASN A 91 4.85 -6.48 33.01
C ASN A 91 4.46 -7.28 31.76
N SER A 92 5.06 -6.99 30.61
CA SER A 92 4.75 -7.64 29.34
C SER A 92 5.97 -8.25 28.68
N LYS A 93 5.72 -9.36 27.98
CA LYS A 93 6.63 -9.88 26.97
C LYS A 93 6.30 -9.28 25.61
N ALA A 94 7.35 -8.93 24.87
CA ALA A 94 7.28 -8.59 23.46
C ALA A 94 7.31 -9.87 22.62
N VAL A 95 6.31 -10.05 21.75
CA VAL A 95 6.23 -11.17 20.80
C VAL A 95 6.07 -10.65 19.36
N SER A 96 6.55 -11.41 18.39
CA SER A 96 6.36 -11.12 16.96
C SER A 96 4.87 -10.93 16.64
N ALA A 97 4.50 -9.75 16.13
CA ALA A 97 3.12 -9.48 15.75
C ALA A 97 2.66 -10.41 14.63
N LYS A 98 3.55 -10.70 13.67
CA LYS A 98 3.28 -11.65 12.60
C LYS A 98 2.93 -13.02 13.16
N ASP A 99 3.77 -13.58 14.04
CA ASP A 99 3.56 -14.94 14.54
C ASP A 99 2.27 -15.02 15.36
N TYR A 100 2.00 -14.00 16.18
CA TYR A 100 0.76 -13.89 16.95
C TYR A 100 -0.48 -13.85 16.04
N ILE A 101 -0.48 -12.99 15.01
CA ILE A 101 -1.61 -12.85 14.07
C ILE A 101 -1.83 -14.14 13.30
N ILE A 102 -0.77 -14.76 12.79
CA ILE A 102 -0.87 -16.01 12.03
C ILE A 102 -1.40 -17.14 12.92
N ASP A 103 -0.97 -17.25 14.16
CA ASP A 103 -1.50 -18.28 15.05
C ASP A 103 -2.99 -18.08 15.35
N ARG A 104 -3.40 -16.85 15.72
CA ARG A 104 -4.82 -16.52 15.96
C ARG A 104 -5.68 -16.74 14.71
N SER A 105 -5.18 -16.35 13.53
CA SER A 105 -5.90 -16.45 12.25
C SER A 105 -6.36 -17.87 11.86
N LYS A 106 -5.79 -18.92 12.47
CA LYS A 106 -6.27 -20.32 12.31
C LYS A 106 -7.73 -20.47 12.72
N ASN A 107 -8.18 -19.72 13.73
CA ASN A 107 -9.54 -19.78 14.27
C ASN A 107 -10.44 -18.64 13.80
N GLU A 108 -9.90 -17.66 13.07
CA GLU A 108 -10.65 -16.49 12.62
C GLU A 108 -11.16 -16.68 11.20
N LYS A 109 -12.38 -16.23 10.92
CA LYS A 109 -12.96 -16.22 9.56
C LYS A 109 -12.65 -14.93 8.80
N ILE A 110 -12.53 -13.82 9.52
CA ILE A 110 -12.29 -12.49 8.99
C ILE A 110 -11.14 -11.88 9.80
N VAL A 111 -10.10 -11.40 9.11
CA VAL A 111 -9.06 -10.56 9.71
C VAL A 111 -9.14 -9.19 9.05
N ILE A 112 -9.19 -8.13 9.85
CA ILE A 112 -9.22 -6.75 9.38
C ILE A 112 -7.96 -6.06 9.88
N LEU A 113 -7.13 -5.56 8.97
CA LEU A 113 -5.90 -4.83 9.28
C LEU A 113 -5.99 -3.43 8.67
N ASN A 114 -5.85 -2.39 9.50
CA ASN A 114 -5.94 -1.01 9.03
C ASN A 114 -4.61 -0.44 8.54
N GLU A 115 -4.61 0.81 8.08
CA GLU A 115 -3.39 1.48 7.69
C GLU A 115 -3.41 3.01 7.77
N LEU A 116 -2.27 3.62 7.44
CA LEU A 116 -2.18 4.99 6.97
C LEU A 116 -1.77 4.98 5.50
N HIS A 117 -2.57 5.58 4.61
CA HIS A 117 -2.33 5.55 3.16
C HIS A 117 -0.97 6.11 2.73
N HIS A 118 -0.40 7.05 3.50
CA HIS A 118 0.91 7.64 3.21
C HIS A 118 2.08 6.85 3.83
N ASN A 119 1.82 5.83 4.66
CA ASN A 119 2.86 5.05 5.33
C ASN A 119 3.05 3.67 4.70
N ALA A 120 3.91 3.61 3.68
CA ALA A 120 4.14 2.39 2.92
C ALA A 120 4.71 1.21 3.75
N SER A 121 5.28 1.43 4.95
CA SER A 121 5.75 0.33 5.80
C SER A 121 4.61 -0.58 6.27
N HIS A 122 3.38 -0.05 6.32
CA HIS A 122 2.19 -0.83 6.64
C HIS A 122 1.92 -1.91 5.58
N ARG A 123 2.21 -1.61 4.30
CA ARG A 123 2.04 -2.56 3.19
C ARG A 123 3.07 -3.67 3.21
N TRP A 124 4.29 -3.38 3.66
CA TRP A 124 5.28 -4.42 3.88
C TRP A 124 4.89 -5.38 4.98
N PHE A 125 4.38 -4.87 6.10
CA PHE A 125 3.88 -5.73 7.17
C PHE A 125 2.71 -6.59 6.68
N ALA A 126 1.71 -5.99 6.02
CA ALA A 126 0.57 -6.71 5.44
C ALA A 126 1.00 -7.80 4.45
N THR A 127 1.95 -7.47 3.54
CA THR A 127 2.53 -8.43 2.58
C THR A 127 3.17 -9.61 3.30
N SER A 128 3.86 -9.37 4.42
CA SER A 128 4.53 -10.42 5.19
C SER A 128 3.56 -11.46 5.78
N LEU A 129 2.27 -11.13 5.92
CA LEU A 129 1.23 -12.02 6.45
C LEU A 129 0.65 -12.94 5.36
N LEU A 130 0.65 -12.52 4.09
CA LEU A 130 -0.16 -13.12 3.02
C LEU A 130 0.07 -14.62 2.84
N LYS A 131 1.33 -15.06 2.77
CA LYS A 131 1.66 -16.48 2.55
C LYS A 131 1.10 -17.37 3.65
N ASP A 132 1.26 -16.94 4.90
CA ASP A 132 0.86 -17.74 6.06
C ASP A 132 -0.65 -17.64 6.32
N LEU A 133 -1.27 -16.50 6.01
CA LEU A 133 -2.73 -16.38 5.93
C LEU A 133 -3.30 -17.32 4.86
N TYR A 134 -2.69 -17.38 3.68
CA TYR A 134 -3.11 -18.31 2.63
C TYR A 134 -3.03 -19.77 3.11
N ALA A 135 -1.94 -20.13 3.79
CA ALA A 135 -1.80 -21.44 4.41
C ALA A 135 -2.90 -21.74 5.45
N ASN A 136 -3.38 -20.72 6.16
CA ASN A 136 -4.48 -20.82 7.13
C ASN A 136 -5.90 -20.77 6.52
N GLY A 137 -6.02 -20.81 5.19
CA GLY A 137 -7.30 -20.90 4.48
C GLY A 137 -7.89 -19.56 4.03
N TYR A 138 -7.13 -18.46 4.11
CA TYR A 138 -7.55 -17.19 3.53
C TYR A 138 -7.45 -17.24 2.02
N ARG A 139 -8.53 -16.85 1.34
CA ARG A 139 -8.64 -16.89 -0.13
C ARG A 139 -9.09 -15.57 -0.72
N TYR A 140 -9.63 -14.67 0.09
CA TYR A 140 -10.21 -13.42 -0.36
C TYR A 140 -9.48 -12.24 0.30
N LEU A 141 -9.00 -11.31 -0.52
CA LEU A 141 -8.39 -10.06 -0.07
C LEU A 141 -9.27 -8.88 -0.47
N GLY A 142 -9.93 -8.26 0.52
CA GLY A 142 -10.71 -7.04 0.32
C GLY A 142 -9.83 -5.81 0.47
N LEU A 143 -9.91 -4.88 -0.49
CA LEU A 143 -9.13 -3.63 -0.49
C LEU A 143 -10.06 -2.42 -0.58
N GLU A 144 -9.91 -1.49 0.36
CA GLU A 144 -10.64 -0.22 0.35
C GLU A 144 -10.39 0.60 -0.91
N ALA A 145 -9.13 0.67 -1.35
CA ALA A 145 -8.71 1.61 -2.39
C ALA A 145 -8.75 1.04 -3.82
N LEU A 146 -9.50 -0.04 -4.05
CA LEU A 146 -9.49 -0.77 -5.32
C LEU A 146 -10.81 -0.59 -6.08
N ASP A 147 -10.71 -0.14 -7.32
CA ASP A 147 -11.81 0.03 -8.27
C ASP A 147 -11.69 -0.90 -9.51
N ASP A 148 -10.61 -1.69 -9.59
CA ASP A 148 -10.30 -2.55 -10.74
C ASP A 148 -11.03 -3.89 -10.70
N LEU A 149 -11.96 -4.09 -11.63
CA LEU A 149 -12.69 -5.34 -11.78
C LEU A 149 -11.88 -6.43 -12.52
N LEU A 150 -10.87 -6.05 -13.31
CA LEU A 150 -10.07 -6.96 -14.14
C LEU A 150 -8.79 -7.43 -13.45
N ILE A 151 -8.53 -6.98 -12.21
CA ILE A 151 -7.26 -7.24 -11.52
C ILE A 151 -6.96 -8.73 -11.34
N ASN A 152 -7.98 -9.55 -11.12
CA ASN A 152 -7.83 -11.00 -10.96
C ASN A 152 -7.55 -11.71 -12.29
N GLU A 153 -7.92 -11.12 -13.43
CA GLU A 153 -7.57 -11.65 -14.75
C GLU A 153 -6.18 -11.19 -15.17
N ARG A 154 -5.90 -9.90 -14.92
CA ARG A 154 -4.64 -9.23 -15.28
C ARG A 154 -3.46 -9.69 -14.42
N GLN A 155 -3.71 -10.10 -13.18
CA GLN A 155 -2.71 -10.58 -12.22
C GLN A 155 -1.70 -9.51 -11.72
N PHE A 156 -2.01 -8.22 -11.90
CA PHE A 156 -1.29 -7.08 -11.31
C PHE A 156 -2.15 -5.82 -11.34
N ALA A 157 -1.84 -4.84 -10.47
CA ALA A 157 -2.48 -3.53 -10.46
C ALA A 157 -1.89 -2.62 -11.55
N THR A 158 -2.72 -1.76 -12.13
CA THR A 158 -2.34 -0.64 -13.00
C THR A 158 -2.56 0.69 -12.28
N VAL A 159 -2.05 1.78 -12.84
CA VAL A 159 -2.25 3.11 -12.26
C VAL A 159 -3.73 3.53 -12.22
N GLU A 160 -4.58 2.89 -13.05
CA GLU A 160 -6.02 3.06 -13.06
C GLU A 160 -6.76 2.14 -12.08
N SER A 161 -6.07 1.22 -11.39
CA SER A 161 -6.74 0.28 -10.48
C SER A 161 -7.35 0.94 -9.24
N GLY A 162 -6.92 2.16 -8.92
CA GLY A 162 -7.40 2.95 -7.79
C GLY A 162 -6.31 3.90 -7.28
N PHE A 163 -6.71 5.04 -6.72
CA PHE A 163 -5.78 6.13 -6.38
C PHE A 163 -4.59 5.65 -5.53
N TYR A 164 -4.85 5.06 -4.35
CA TYR A 164 -3.77 4.59 -3.47
C TYR A 164 -3.07 3.32 -3.97
N THR A 165 -3.71 2.52 -4.83
CA THR A 165 -3.08 1.30 -5.39
C THR A 165 -1.93 1.61 -6.35
N SER A 166 -1.85 2.87 -6.82
CA SER A 166 -0.71 3.38 -7.60
C SER A 166 0.60 3.49 -6.80
N GLU A 167 0.56 3.38 -5.47
CA GLU A 167 1.77 3.32 -4.65
C GLU A 167 2.54 2.01 -4.90
N PRO A 168 3.86 2.05 -5.12
CA PRO A 168 4.64 0.86 -5.48
C PRO A 168 4.52 -0.33 -4.50
N ASN A 169 4.53 -0.10 -3.18
CA ASN A 169 4.39 -1.19 -2.20
C ASN A 169 2.96 -1.73 -2.10
N PHE A 170 1.94 -0.91 -2.35
CA PHE A 170 0.57 -1.38 -2.51
C PHE A 170 0.45 -2.25 -3.77
N GLY A 171 0.99 -1.81 -4.91
CA GLY A 171 1.08 -2.63 -6.11
C GLY A 171 1.81 -3.97 -5.87
N ASN A 172 2.91 -3.96 -5.11
CA ASN A 172 3.63 -5.16 -4.70
C ASN A 172 2.83 -6.08 -3.76
N PHE A 173 2.07 -5.50 -2.83
CA PHE A 173 1.18 -6.21 -1.92
C PHE A 173 0.08 -6.95 -2.68
N ILE A 174 -0.58 -6.26 -3.61
CA ILE A 174 -1.57 -6.84 -4.51
C ILE A 174 -0.96 -7.96 -5.34
N LYS A 175 0.22 -7.72 -5.94
CA LYS A 175 0.91 -8.72 -6.76
C LYS A 175 1.21 -9.99 -5.97
N GLU A 176 1.70 -9.87 -4.74
CA GLU A 176 1.96 -11.02 -3.88
C GLU A 176 0.68 -11.81 -3.56
N ALA A 177 -0.43 -11.12 -3.30
CA ALA A 177 -1.70 -11.78 -3.04
C ALA A 177 -2.18 -12.57 -4.26
N LEU A 178 -2.11 -11.96 -5.46
CA LEU A 178 -2.49 -12.63 -6.71
C LEU A 178 -1.59 -13.83 -7.00
N ASP A 179 -0.26 -13.70 -6.82
CA ASP A 179 0.70 -14.79 -7.01
C ASP A 179 0.46 -15.98 -6.07
N LEU A 180 -0.02 -15.72 -4.85
CA LEU A 180 -0.41 -16.76 -3.90
C LEU A 180 -1.77 -17.39 -4.23
N GLY A 181 -2.56 -16.78 -5.10
CA GLY A 181 -3.88 -17.26 -5.50
C GLY A 181 -5.04 -16.69 -4.67
N PHE A 182 -4.88 -15.53 -4.06
CA PHE A 182 -6.01 -14.78 -3.50
C PHE A 182 -6.89 -14.24 -4.64
N THR A 183 -8.20 -14.27 -4.44
CA THR A 183 -9.13 -13.41 -5.17
C THR A 183 -9.17 -12.05 -4.48
N VAL A 184 -8.77 -11.00 -5.20
CA VAL A 184 -8.74 -9.63 -4.71
C VAL A 184 -10.03 -8.91 -5.11
N PHE A 185 -10.65 -8.15 -4.21
CA PHE A 185 -11.87 -7.41 -4.51
C PHE A 185 -11.87 -6.01 -3.86
N GLY A 186 -12.48 -5.05 -4.56
CA GLY A 186 -12.73 -3.71 -4.06
C GLY A 186 -14.03 -3.66 -3.26
N TYR A 187 -14.11 -2.79 -2.25
CA TYR A 187 -15.33 -2.61 -1.46
C TYR A 187 -15.69 -1.16 -1.14
N GLU A 188 -15.01 -0.18 -1.76
CA GLU A 188 -15.28 1.24 -1.53
C GLU A 188 -16.77 1.60 -1.75
N ALA A 189 -17.22 2.63 -1.04
CA ALA A 189 -18.53 3.23 -1.28
C ALA A 189 -18.57 3.89 -2.66
N SER A 190 -19.69 3.72 -3.37
CA SER A 190 -19.95 4.38 -4.64
C SER A 190 -20.82 5.63 -4.44
N ASP A 191 -20.86 6.51 -5.45
CA ASP A 191 -21.77 7.67 -5.46
C ASP A 191 -23.26 7.30 -5.38
N LYS A 192 -23.60 6.03 -5.60
CA LYS A 192 -24.98 5.52 -5.53
C LYS A 192 -25.37 5.06 -4.13
N ASP A 193 -24.40 4.85 -3.24
CA ASP A 193 -24.67 4.45 -1.86
C ASP A 193 -25.18 5.63 -1.05
N ASN A 194 -26.40 5.52 -0.52
CA ASN A 194 -27.11 6.61 0.17
C ASN A 194 -27.88 6.12 1.41
N TRP A 195 -27.23 5.24 2.18
CA TRP A 195 -27.77 4.63 3.40
C TRP A 195 -27.88 5.59 4.59
N ASP A 196 -27.07 6.65 4.62
CA ASP A 196 -27.11 7.71 5.63
C ASP A 196 -26.90 9.08 4.97
N LYS A 197 -27.37 10.15 5.62
CA LYS A 197 -27.16 11.53 5.18
C LYS A 197 -25.77 12.06 5.55
N ASP A 198 -25.17 11.52 6.61
CA ASP A 198 -23.78 11.80 6.96
C ASP A 198 -22.86 11.03 6.01
N PRO A 199 -22.01 11.71 5.21
CA PRO A 199 -21.17 11.03 4.22
C PRO A 199 -20.19 10.02 4.82
N TRP A 200 -19.71 10.25 6.05
CA TRP A 200 -18.80 9.34 6.71
C TRP A 200 -19.55 8.06 7.14
N LYS A 201 -20.69 8.19 7.82
CA LYS A 201 -21.51 7.03 8.21
C LYS A 201 -21.99 6.24 7.00
N ASN A 202 -22.42 6.94 5.95
CA ASN A 202 -22.83 6.32 4.70
C ASN A 202 -21.71 5.44 4.12
N ARG A 203 -20.47 5.96 4.12
CA ARG A 203 -19.30 5.23 3.65
C ARG A 203 -19.02 3.98 4.50
N GLU A 204 -19.04 4.08 5.83
CA GLU A 204 -18.85 2.90 6.70
C GLU A 204 -19.90 1.80 6.44
N ILE A 205 -21.17 2.19 6.27
CA ILE A 205 -22.28 1.26 5.98
C ILE A 205 -22.11 0.62 4.60
N ALA A 206 -21.81 1.42 3.58
CA ALA A 206 -21.66 0.96 2.21
C ALA A 206 -20.50 -0.03 2.09
N GLN A 207 -19.34 0.27 2.67
CA GLN A 207 -18.18 -0.62 2.67
C GLN A 207 -18.51 -1.97 3.33
N ALA A 208 -19.13 -1.96 4.52
CA ALA A 208 -19.53 -3.19 5.20
C ALA A 208 -20.53 -4.03 4.38
N LYS A 209 -21.50 -3.37 3.73
CA LYS A 209 -22.48 -4.03 2.86
C LYS A 209 -21.84 -4.60 1.60
N ASN A 210 -20.86 -3.92 1.01
CA ASN A 210 -20.13 -4.40 -0.17
C ASN A 210 -19.32 -5.65 0.17
N ILE A 211 -18.59 -5.64 1.29
CA ILE A 211 -17.88 -6.83 1.80
C ILE A 211 -18.88 -7.97 2.05
N HIS A 212 -19.95 -7.72 2.80
CA HIS A 212 -20.95 -8.73 3.09
C HIS A 212 -21.60 -9.31 1.81
N SER A 213 -21.87 -8.46 0.81
CA SER A 213 -22.38 -8.88 -0.49
C SER A 213 -21.42 -9.82 -1.22
N PHE A 214 -20.13 -9.47 -1.25
CA PHE A 214 -19.09 -10.32 -1.79
C PHE A 214 -19.02 -11.68 -1.07
N MET A 215 -19.06 -11.68 0.27
CA MET A 215 -19.01 -12.89 1.08
C MET A 215 -20.15 -13.87 0.80
N LYS A 216 -21.36 -13.38 0.52
CA LYS A 216 -22.53 -14.23 0.21
C LYS A 216 -22.29 -15.11 -1.03
N ASN A 217 -21.53 -14.62 -2.00
CA ASN A 217 -21.23 -15.34 -3.24
C ASN A 217 -19.90 -16.10 -3.19
N ASN A 218 -19.07 -15.87 -2.16
CA ASN A 218 -17.69 -16.35 -2.08
C ASN A 218 -17.42 -16.99 -0.72
N THR A 219 -18.02 -18.16 -0.45
CA THR A 219 -18.02 -18.79 0.88
C THR A 219 -16.88 -19.76 1.15
N ASN A 220 -16.11 -20.13 0.11
CA ASN A 220 -15.07 -21.17 0.17
C ASN A 220 -13.70 -20.62 0.57
N GLY A 221 -13.64 -19.95 1.72
CA GLY A 221 -12.38 -19.43 2.27
C GLY A 221 -12.58 -18.37 3.34
N LYS A 222 -11.47 -17.92 3.92
CA LYS A 222 -11.44 -16.81 4.87
C LYS A 222 -11.09 -15.49 4.18
N TYR A 223 -11.40 -14.39 4.86
CA TYR A 223 -11.28 -13.03 4.32
C TYR A 223 -10.22 -12.24 5.07
N PHE A 224 -9.29 -11.68 4.31
CA PHE A 224 -8.38 -10.66 4.81
C PHE A 224 -8.86 -9.32 4.25
N ILE A 225 -9.26 -8.40 5.12
CA ILE A 225 -9.77 -7.08 4.76
C ILE A 225 -8.71 -6.04 5.13
N TYR A 226 -8.37 -5.18 4.18
CA TYR A 226 -7.34 -4.16 4.37
C TYR A 226 -7.90 -2.76 4.13
N CYS A 227 -7.88 -1.94 5.17
CA CYS A 227 -8.58 -0.65 5.23
C CYS A 227 -7.70 0.51 5.71
N GLY A 228 -8.16 1.73 5.50
CA GLY A 228 -7.62 2.95 6.07
C GLY A 228 -7.91 3.08 7.57
N ALA A 229 -7.38 4.14 8.16
CA ALA A 229 -7.47 4.38 9.60
C ALA A 229 -8.93 4.52 10.08
N GLY A 230 -9.26 3.87 11.19
CA GLY A 230 -10.57 3.98 11.84
C GLY A 230 -11.61 2.96 11.36
N HIS A 231 -11.53 2.45 10.12
CA HIS A 231 -12.48 1.46 9.60
C HIS A 231 -12.46 0.13 10.34
N ALA A 232 -11.31 -0.25 10.88
CA ALA A 232 -11.16 -1.47 11.68
C ALA A 232 -11.78 -1.36 13.08
N PHE A 233 -12.33 -0.20 13.48
CA PHE A 233 -12.85 -0.04 14.82
C PHE A 233 -14.12 -0.87 15.06
N GLU A 234 -14.15 -1.60 16.18
CA GLU A 234 -15.25 -2.52 16.51
C GLU A 234 -16.51 -1.80 17.00
N GLY A 235 -16.38 -0.54 17.45
CA GLY A 235 -17.50 0.25 17.98
C GLY A 235 -17.52 1.69 17.50
N ASP A 236 -18.05 2.56 18.36
CA ASP A 236 -18.19 3.98 18.09
C ASP A 236 -16.82 4.67 17.94
N ASN A 237 -16.66 5.37 16.82
CA ASN A 237 -15.44 6.09 16.49
C ASN A 237 -15.51 7.54 16.99
N ASN A 238 -15.26 7.73 18.29
CA ASN A 238 -15.19 9.06 18.92
C ASN A 238 -16.45 9.91 18.71
N GLY A 239 -17.63 9.31 18.87
CA GLY A 239 -18.93 9.94 18.70
C GLY A 239 -19.40 10.07 17.25
N ARG A 240 -18.61 9.60 16.27
CA ARG A 240 -18.97 9.68 14.84
C ARG A 240 -19.92 8.56 14.41
N GLY A 241 -20.07 7.51 15.21
CA GLY A 241 -20.84 6.32 14.87
C GLY A 241 -19.97 5.07 14.72
N MET A 242 -20.64 3.94 14.48
CA MET A 242 -20.00 2.64 14.31
C MET A 242 -19.20 2.59 13.00
N SER A 243 -18.00 2.01 13.06
CA SER A 243 -17.13 1.87 11.89
C SER A 243 -17.45 0.59 11.10
N MET A 244 -16.87 0.49 9.90
CA MET A 244 -17.06 -0.60 8.95
C MET A 244 -16.93 -1.98 9.59
N ALA A 245 -15.90 -2.21 10.42
CA ALA A 245 -15.70 -3.50 11.10
C ALA A 245 -16.85 -3.88 12.04
N GLY A 246 -17.33 -2.93 12.85
CA GLY A 246 -18.49 -3.15 13.73
C GLY A 246 -19.78 -3.44 12.94
N ILE A 247 -20.04 -2.67 11.87
CA ILE A 247 -21.20 -2.91 10.99
C ILE A 247 -21.09 -4.26 10.30
N LEU A 248 -19.89 -4.64 9.83
CA LEU A 248 -19.67 -5.94 9.20
C LEU A 248 -19.88 -7.09 10.18
N ALA A 249 -19.51 -6.92 11.45
CA ALA A 249 -19.76 -7.91 12.50
C ALA A 249 -21.27 -8.15 12.68
N GLU A 250 -22.08 -7.08 12.73
CA GLU A 250 -23.54 -7.18 12.80
C GLU A 250 -24.15 -7.86 11.57
N LEU A 251 -23.73 -7.47 10.36
CA LEU A 251 -24.25 -8.02 9.12
C LEU A 251 -23.92 -9.51 8.93
N THR A 252 -22.77 -9.95 9.42
CA THR A 252 -22.27 -11.32 9.20
C THR A 252 -22.55 -12.26 10.38
N GLY A 253 -22.90 -11.71 11.56
CA GLY A 253 -22.94 -12.46 12.81
C GLY A 253 -21.59 -13.07 13.21
N THR A 254 -20.49 -12.58 12.65
CA THR A 254 -19.12 -13.07 12.88
C THR A 254 -18.31 -11.95 13.52
N ASN A 255 -17.68 -12.19 14.66
CA ASN A 255 -16.74 -11.24 15.23
C ASN A 255 -15.42 -11.24 14.42
N PRO A 256 -15.06 -10.17 13.69
CA PRO A 256 -13.80 -10.12 12.95
C PRO A 256 -12.62 -9.96 13.91
N PHE A 257 -11.48 -10.56 13.59
CA PHE A 257 -10.24 -10.22 14.28
C PHE A 257 -9.69 -8.89 13.77
N THR A 258 -9.79 -7.83 14.57
CA THR A 258 -9.42 -6.46 14.15
C THR A 258 -8.03 -6.05 14.67
N ILE A 259 -7.23 -5.42 13.81
CA ILE A 259 -5.83 -5.12 14.11
C ILE A 259 -5.54 -3.66 13.75
N ASP A 260 -5.15 -2.86 14.74
CA ASP A 260 -4.59 -1.53 14.53
C ASP A 260 -3.06 -1.60 14.35
N GLN A 261 -2.58 -1.10 13.22
CA GLN A 261 -1.14 -0.86 12.99
C GLN A 261 -0.78 0.60 12.84
N ASN A 262 -1.74 1.51 13.03
CA ASN A 262 -1.55 2.94 12.86
C ASN A 262 -1.05 3.62 14.14
N LYS A 263 -1.74 3.44 15.28
CA LYS A 263 -1.54 4.29 16.46
C LYS A 263 -0.10 4.25 16.96
N TYR A 264 0.48 3.05 17.00
CA TYR A 264 1.85 2.80 17.46
C TYR A 264 2.83 2.54 16.30
N SER A 265 2.60 3.18 15.14
CA SER A 265 3.52 3.12 14.00
C SER A 265 4.67 4.13 14.12
N ASP A 266 5.70 3.93 13.29
CA ASP A 266 6.67 4.99 13.00
C ASP A 266 5.97 6.15 12.26
N LYS A 267 6.21 7.38 12.71
CA LYS A 267 5.74 8.65 12.14
C LYS A 267 6.91 9.49 11.61
N GLY A 268 8.11 8.92 11.50
CA GLY A 268 9.30 9.54 10.89
C GLY A 268 10.05 10.50 11.82
N GLU A 269 9.32 11.18 12.71
CA GLU A 269 9.87 12.06 13.73
C GLU A 269 9.46 11.58 15.13
N SER A 270 10.44 11.37 16.01
CA SER A 270 10.23 10.81 17.35
C SER A 270 9.15 11.53 18.17
N ARG A 271 8.97 12.85 18.02
CA ARG A 271 7.96 13.62 18.74
C ARG A 271 6.51 13.21 18.42
N TYR A 272 6.27 12.64 17.23
CA TYR A 272 4.95 12.13 16.81
C TYR A 272 4.75 10.64 17.12
N ASN A 273 5.83 9.91 17.42
CA ASN A 273 5.75 8.49 17.76
C ASN A 273 5.15 8.31 19.16
N GLN A 274 4.27 7.32 19.29
CA GLN A 274 3.81 6.89 20.60
C GLN A 274 4.98 6.37 21.44
N PRO A 275 4.98 6.59 22.76
CA PRO A 275 6.09 6.20 23.64
C PRO A 275 6.49 4.74 23.53
N LEU A 276 5.53 3.81 23.39
CA LEU A 276 5.82 2.38 23.29
C LEU A 276 6.64 2.02 22.04
N SER A 277 6.43 2.71 20.92
CA SER A 277 7.22 2.51 19.70
C SER A 277 8.70 2.91 19.89
N LYS A 278 9.01 3.70 20.92
CA LYS A 278 10.38 4.09 21.31
C LYS A 278 11.04 3.09 22.26
N LEU A 279 10.24 2.31 23.01
CA LEU A 279 10.73 1.33 23.98
C LEU A 279 11.02 -0.03 23.36
N ILE A 280 10.33 -0.38 22.27
CA ILE A 280 10.59 -1.61 21.53
C ILE A 280 11.93 -1.52 20.80
N THR A 281 12.80 -2.49 21.04
CA THR A 281 14.13 -2.62 20.41
C THR A 281 14.17 -3.63 19.26
N THR A 282 13.05 -4.29 18.96
CA THR A 282 12.95 -5.26 17.86
C THR A 282 12.99 -4.54 16.51
N THR A 283 13.39 -5.25 15.45
CA THR A 283 13.35 -4.72 14.07
C THR A 283 12.07 -5.07 13.32
N THR A 284 11.11 -5.70 14.00
CA THR A 284 9.83 -6.16 13.43
C THR A 284 8.67 -5.71 14.31
N PRO A 285 7.46 -5.53 13.73
CA PRO A 285 6.27 -5.21 14.50
C PRO A 285 5.99 -6.22 15.61
N THR A 286 5.54 -5.71 16.76
CA THR A 286 5.46 -6.46 18.01
C THR A 286 4.09 -6.31 18.66
N VAL A 287 3.65 -7.37 19.34
CA VAL A 287 2.52 -7.34 20.27
C VAL A 287 3.07 -7.47 21.69
N LEU A 288 2.52 -6.70 22.63
CA LEU A 288 2.81 -6.84 24.05
C LEU A 288 1.73 -7.69 24.72
N ILE A 289 2.15 -8.70 25.47
CA ILE A 289 1.27 -9.59 26.23
C ILE A 289 1.73 -9.56 27.68
N ASN A 290 0.86 -9.16 28.60
CA ASN A 290 1.22 -9.10 30.01
C ASN A 290 1.22 -10.47 30.68
N ASP A 291 1.71 -10.55 31.93
CA ASP A 291 1.81 -11.80 32.70
C ASP A 291 0.47 -12.50 32.94
N LYS A 292 -0.66 -11.78 32.79
CA LYS A 292 -2.03 -12.32 32.88
C LYS A 292 -2.58 -12.79 31.53
N GLY A 293 -1.79 -12.72 30.46
CA GLY A 293 -2.21 -13.05 29.10
C GLY A 293 -3.05 -11.96 28.41
N ILE A 294 -3.17 -10.76 29.00
CA ILE A 294 -3.90 -9.65 28.40
C ILE A 294 -3.01 -8.99 27.34
N ILE A 295 -3.57 -8.78 26.16
CA ILE A 295 -2.87 -8.19 25.02
C ILE A 295 -3.03 -6.68 25.03
N PHE A 296 -1.98 -5.98 24.61
CA PHE A 296 -2.03 -4.54 24.43
C PHE A 296 -2.93 -4.14 23.25
N ARG A 297 -3.90 -3.28 23.54
CA ARG A 297 -4.83 -2.71 22.54
C ARG A 297 -4.96 -1.18 22.66
N GLY A 298 -3.98 -0.52 23.27
CA GLY A 298 -4.07 0.89 23.61
C GLY A 298 -5.01 1.15 24.80
N ASN A 299 -5.98 2.04 24.64
CA ASN A 299 -6.87 2.46 25.74
C ASN A 299 -7.87 1.32 26.06
N PRO A 300 -7.86 0.75 27.28
CA PRO A 300 -8.75 -0.37 27.64
C PRO A 300 -10.24 -0.03 27.52
N SER A 301 -10.59 1.26 27.62
CA SER A 301 -11.96 1.78 27.58
C SER A 301 -12.42 2.17 26.17
N SER A 302 -11.58 2.02 25.14
CA SER A 302 -11.95 2.34 23.76
C SER A 302 -12.32 1.07 22.98
N TYR A 303 -13.41 1.14 22.21
CA TYR A 303 -13.80 0.13 21.23
C TYR A 303 -13.01 0.29 19.92
N GLU A 304 -11.69 0.36 20.03
CA GLU A 304 -10.78 0.46 18.88
C GLU A 304 -10.67 -0.93 18.22
N THR A 305 -9.74 -1.78 18.65
CA THR A 305 -9.48 -3.07 17.99
C THR A 305 -9.14 -4.16 18.99
N ASP A 306 -9.18 -5.42 18.57
CA ASP A 306 -8.74 -6.56 19.37
C ASP A 306 -7.29 -6.40 19.84
N ILE A 307 -6.40 -5.96 18.94
CA ILE A 307 -4.98 -5.70 19.24
C ILE A 307 -4.47 -4.45 18.55
N SER A 308 -3.48 -3.80 19.16
CA SER A 308 -2.65 -2.79 18.49
C SER A 308 -1.22 -3.28 18.38
N ILE A 309 -0.68 -3.32 17.17
CA ILE A 309 0.72 -3.67 16.96
C ILE A 309 1.61 -2.44 17.12
N ILE A 310 2.77 -2.64 17.73
CA ILE A 310 3.78 -1.60 17.91
C ILE A 310 4.84 -1.80 16.82
N GLN A 311 4.95 -0.85 15.92
CA GLN A 311 6.02 -0.86 14.92
C GLN A 311 7.29 -0.23 15.49
N PRO A 312 8.48 -0.73 15.10
CA PRO A 312 9.74 -0.12 15.50
C PRO A 312 9.89 1.27 14.88
N ALA A 313 10.48 2.20 15.65
CA ALA A 313 10.98 3.45 15.09
C ALA A 313 12.06 3.10 14.05
N ASN A 314 11.92 3.56 12.80
CA ASN A 314 12.71 3.18 11.61
C ASN A 314 12.28 1.87 10.91
N SER A 315 10.98 1.67 10.73
CA SER A 315 10.42 0.50 10.02
C SER A 315 11.02 0.31 8.61
N PHE A 316 11.40 1.39 7.93
CA PHE A 316 12.01 1.34 6.60
C PHE A 316 13.44 0.79 6.57
N LEU A 317 14.26 1.18 7.53
CA LEU A 317 15.61 0.63 7.67
C LEU A 317 15.53 -0.85 8.03
N GLY A 318 14.66 -1.20 8.99
CA GLY A 318 14.42 -2.60 9.38
C GLY A 318 14.02 -3.46 8.19
N THR A 319 13.09 -2.98 7.35
CA THR A 319 12.66 -3.72 6.16
C THR A 319 13.79 -3.89 5.15
N THR A 320 14.55 -2.83 4.86
CA THR A 320 15.68 -2.90 3.92
C THR A 320 16.71 -3.94 4.36
N LEU A 321 17.03 -3.99 5.67
CA LEU A 321 17.95 -4.98 6.23
C LEU A 321 17.41 -6.41 6.12
N LEU A 322 16.09 -6.61 6.27
CA LEU A 322 15.45 -7.91 6.08
C LEU A 322 15.51 -8.35 4.61
N LEU A 323 15.23 -7.44 3.67
CA LEU A 323 15.31 -7.71 2.23
C LEU A 323 16.73 -8.08 1.82
N GLN A 324 17.74 -7.35 2.31
CA GLN A 324 19.15 -7.64 2.05
C GLN A 324 19.58 -9.04 2.51
N LYS A 325 19.04 -9.53 3.63
CA LYS A 325 19.34 -10.88 4.17
C LYS A 325 18.56 -12.00 3.47
N SER A 326 17.51 -11.66 2.72
CA SER A 326 16.63 -12.65 2.10
C SER A 326 17.21 -13.20 0.79
N LYS A 327 17.22 -14.53 0.65
CA LYS A 327 17.63 -15.20 -0.60
C LYS A 327 16.66 -14.96 -1.76
N ALA A 328 15.43 -14.50 -1.49
CA ALA A 328 14.42 -14.21 -2.52
C ALA A 328 14.64 -12.86 -3.22
N TYR A 329 15.48 -11.99 -2.68
CA TYR A 329 15.73 -10.65 -3.19
C TYR A 329 17.16 -10.54 -3.77
N LYS A 330 17.35 -9.64 -4.73
CA LYS A 330 18.65 -9.26 -5.31
C LYS A 330 18.82 -7.75 -5.23
N LYS A 331 20.08 -7.31 -5.11
CA LYS A 331 20.45 -5.91 -5.29
C LYS A 331 20.33 -5.56 -6.77
N ILE A 332 19.60 -4.50 -7.10
CA ILE A 332 19.57 -3.92 -8.44
C ILE A 332 20.62 -2.82 -8.49
N ILE A 333 21.51 -2.89 -9.49
CA ILE A 333 22.54 -1.88 -9.74
C ILE A 333 22.07 -1.04 -10.93
N LEU A 334 21.80 0.23 -10.68
CA LEU A 334 21.43 1.17 -11.73
C LEU A 334 22.71 1.67 -12.44
N PRO A 335 22.86 1.48 -13.75
CA PRO A 335 24.02 1.93 -14.52
C PRO A 335 23.97 3.45 -14.66
N LYS A 336 24.88 4.15 -13.96
CA LYS A 336 24.91 5.62 -13.89
C LYS A 336 24.97 6.28 -15.27
N ASN A 337 25.72 5.68 -16.19
CA ASN A 337 25.89 6.14 -17.57
C ASN A 337 24.59 6.14 -18.41
N LEU A 338 23.53 5.47 -17.94
CA LEU A 338 22.22 5.50 -18.61
C LEU A 338 21.36 6.70 -18.19
N ILE A 339 21.72 7.41 -17.12
CA ILE A 339 21.07 8.66 -16.68
C ILE A 339 21.79 9.83 -17.36
N LYS A 340 21.13 10.49 -18.30
CA LYS A 340 21.70 11.59 -19.11
C LYS A 340 21.53 12.94 -18.42
N THR A 341 20.40 13.14 -17.75
CA THR A 341 20.04 14.41 -17.10
C THR A 341 19.45 14.18 -15.72
N TYR A 342 19.68 15.15 -14.83
CA TYR A 342 19.13 15.18 -13.48
C TYR A 342 18.25 16.44 -13.26
N PRO A 343 17.25 16.39 -12.36
CA PRO A 343 16.79 15.20 -11.65
C PRO A 343 16.19 14.16 -12.61
N ALA A 344 16.23 12.89 -12.19
CA ALA A 344 15.72 11.76 -12.97
C ALA A 344 14.75 10.92 -12.13
N MET A 345 13.63 10.53 -12.72
CA MET A 345 12.70 9.57 -12.12
C MET A 345 12.99 8.18 -12.67
N ILE A 346 13.24 7.22 -11.79
CA ILE A 346 13.54 5.83 -12.15
C ILE A 346 12.34 4.98 -11.76
N LEU A 347 11.72 4.36 -12.76
CA LEU A 347 10.56 3.48 -12.61
C LEU A 347 10.99 2.06 -12.93
N LEU A 348 10.80 1.13 -12.00
CA LEU A 348 11.13 -0.28 -12.17
C LEU A 348 9.83 -1.08 -12.30
N TYR A 349 9.62 -1.72 -13.44
CA TYR A 349 8.44 -2.54 -13.73
C TYR A 349 8.83 -4.01 -13.82
N ARG A 350 7.95 -4.91 -13.39
CA ARG A 350 8.11 -6.32 -13.78
C ARG A 350 7.90 -6.43 -15.30
N LYS A 351 8.54 -7.41 -15.92
CA LYS A 351 8.49 -7.62 -17.38
C LYS A 351 7.05 -7.62 -17.90
N GLY A 352 6.77 -6.81 -18.93
CA GLY A 352 5.47 -6.69 -19.59
C GLY A 352 4.41 -5.85 -18.85
N GLU A 353 4.66 -5.41 -17.61
CA GLU A 353 3.69 -4.59 -16.86
C GLU A 353 3.69 -3.13 -17.34
N ALA A 354 4.85 -2.58 -17.74
CA ALA A 354 4.96 -1.19 -18.19
C ALA A 354 4.08 -0.88 -19.42
N GLU A 355 3.98 -1.82 -20.37
CA GLU A 355 3.19 -1.67 -21.59
C GLU A 355 1.68 -1.72 -21.34
N GLN A 356 1.27 -2.16 -20.15
CA GLN A 356 -0.12 -2.29 -19.72
C GLN A 356 -0.46 -1.30 -18.59
N ASN A 357 0.31 -0.21 -18.46
CA ASN A 357 0.11 0.81 -17.42
C ASN A 357 0.22 0.25 -16.00
N GLY A 358 0.96 -0.84 -15.81
CA GLY A 358 1.15 -1.48 -14.50
C GLY A 358 1.70 -0.52 -13.46
N VAL A 359 1.50 -0.83 -12.18
CA VAL A 359 2.16 -0.09 -11.09
C VAL A 359 3.62 -0.57 -11.01
N PRO A 360 4.63 0.32 -11.12
CA PRO A 360 6.03 -0.04 -10.95
C PRO A 360 6.26 -0.65 -9.57
N THR A 361 7.14 -1.64 -9.50
CA THR A 361 7.55 -2.28 -8.25
C THR A 361 8.29 -1.33 -7.32
N ALA A 362 8.95 -0.31 -7.90
CA ALA A 362 9.65 0.73 -7.17
C ALA A 362 9.80 1.99 -8.03
N VAL A 363 9.80 3.13 -7.36
CA VAL A 363 9.98 4.47 -7.95
C VAL A 363 11.03 5.19 -7.12
N TYR A 364 11.92 5.91 -7.80
CA TYR A 364 12.93 6.74 -7.16
C TYR A 364 13.18 8.01 -7.93
N GLU A 365 13.19 9.15 -7.24
CA GLU A 365 13.79 10.37 -7.75
C GLU A 365 15.27 10.39 -7.38
N VAL A 366 16.12 10.66 -8.36
CA VAL A 366 17.57 10.81 -8.19
C VAL A 366 17.96 12.23 -8.61
N LEU A 367 18.61 12.96 -7.72
CA LEU A 367 18.99 14.36 -7.94
C LEU A 367 20.39 14.53 -8.54
N THR A 368 21.29 13.59 -8.27
CA THR A 368 22.68 13.60 -8.74
C THR A 368 23.20 12.17 -8.97
N ASP A 369 24.37 12.03 -9.57
CA ASP A 369 25.02 10.72 -9.78
C ASP A 369 25.54 10.07 -8.48
N THR A 370 25.58 10.81 -7.37
CA THR A 370 25.92 10.30 -6.03
C THR A 370 24.70 9.82 -5.25
N ASP A 371 23.49 10.19 -5.64
CA ASP A 371 22.24 9.94 -4.88
C ASP A 371 21.48 8.70 -5.34
N ILE A 372 22.12 7.81 -6.11
CA ILE A 372 21.49 6.60 -6.64
C ILE A 372 21.26 5.59 -5.51
N PRO A 373 20.00 5.24 -5.20
CA PRO A 373 19.70 4.38 -4.06
C PRO A 373 20.18 2.94 -4.29
N THR A 374 20.52 2.26 -3.20
CA THR A 374 20.65 0.80 -3.24
C THR A 374 19.27 0.18 -3.21
N ILE A 375 18.92 -0.54 -4.27
CA ILE A 375 17.58 -1.10 -4.47
C ILE A 375 17.63 -2.61 -4.23
N PHE A 376 16.72 -3.14 -3.40
CA PHE A 376 16.53 -4.59 -3.20
C PHE A 376 15.15 -5.00 -3.66
N LEU A 377 15.08 -5.85 -4.68
CA LEU A 377 13.83 -6.33 -5.26
C LEU A 377 13.85 -7.85 -5.43
N LYS A 378 12.69 -8.47 -5.61
CA LYS A 378 12.59 -9.91 -5.83
C LYS A 378 13.44 -10.34 -7.02
N LYS A 379 13.95 -11.57 -6.99
CA LYS A 379 14.72 -12.15 -8.11
C LYS A 379 13.83 -12.39 -9.32
N THR A 380 13.79 -11.41 -10.22
CA THR A 380 13.18 -11.49 -11.55
C THR A 380 13.83 -10.45 -12.47
N THR A 381 13.36 -10.39 -13.71
CA THR A 381 13.76 -9.40 -14.69
C THR A 381 12.86 -8.16 -14.58
N TYR A 382 13.46 -6.99 -14.51
CA TYR A 382 12.75 -5.71 -14.46
C TYR A 382 13.01 -4.88 -15.71
N GLU A 383 11.96 -4.27 -16.25
CA GLU A 383 12.04 -3.18 -17.21
C GLU A 383 12.22 -1.87 -16.44
N ILE A 384 13.25 -1.11 -16.77
CA ILE A 384 13.61 0.11 -16.08
C ILE A 384 13.44 1.27 -17.05
N ILE A 385 12.59 2.23 -16.68
CA ILE A 385 12.32 3.45 -17.42
C ILE A 385 12.91 4.62 -16.63
N ILE A 386 13.67 5.48 -17.31
CA ILE A 386 14.26 6.68 -16.72
C ILE A 386 13.63 7.89 -17.40
N LEU A 387 12.97 8.73 -16.61
CA LEU A 387 12.38 9.99 -17.05
C LEU A 387 13.29 11.16 -16.68
N ASP A 388 13.29 12.21 -17.51
CA ASP A 388 13.83 13.52 -17.16
C ASP A 388 12.82 14.37 -16.39
N LYS A 389 13.23 15.57 -15.95
CA LYS A 389 12.38 16.51 -15.20
C LYS A 389 11.12 16.97 -15.94
N ASN A 390 11.05 16.78 -17.27
CA ASN A 390 9.90 17.11 -18.09
C ASN A 390 9.05 15.85 -18.38
N TYR A 391 9.25 14.78 -17.60
CA TYR A 391 8.58 13.50 -17.72
C TYR A 391 8.83 12.78 -19.05
N GLN A 392 9.89 13.14 -19.78
CA GLN A 392 10.26 12.50 -21.03
C GLN A 392 11.19 11.31 -20.78
N ILE A 393 10.98 10.20 -21.49
CA ILE A 393 11.84 9.02 -21.40
C ILE A 393 13.22 9.39 -21.96
N GLN A 394 14.22 9.45 -21.09
CA GLN A 394 15.62 9.60 -21.49
C GLN A 394 16.31 8.26 -21.78
N ASN A 395 15.83 7.18 -21.15
CA ASN A 395 16.33 5.82 -21.36
C ASN A 395 15.35 4.72 -20.95
N LYS A 396 15.43 3.55 -21.58
CA LYS A 396 14.75 2.30 -21.19
C LYS A 396 15.71 1.13 -21.34
N TYR A 397 15.80 0.26 -20.34
CA TYR A 397 16.58 -0.97 -20.41
C TYR A 397 15.99 -2.07 -19.55
N THR A 398 16.54 -3.27 -19.65
CA THR A 398 16.13 -4.42 -18.84
C THR A 398 17.26 -4.79 -17.88
N SER A 399 16.92 -5.05 -16.62
CA SER A 399 17.89 -5.52 -15.62
C SER A 399 18.23 -6.99 -15.83
N ASP A 400 19.52 -7.32 -15.66
CA ASP A 400 20.03 -8.69 -15.65
C ASP A 400 19.53 -9.49 -14.44
#